data_AF-A0A7V8SWL4-F1
#
_entry.id   AF-A0A7V8SWL4-F1
#
_cell.length_a   1.000
_cell.length_b   1.000
_cell.length_c   1.000
_cell.angle_alpha   90.00
_cell.angle_beta   90.00
_cell.angle_gamma   90.00
#
_symmetry.space_group_name_H-M   'P 1'
#
loop_
_entity.id
_entity.type
_entity.pdbx_description
1 polymer ?
#
loop_
_entity_poly.entity_id
_entity_poly.type
_entity_poly.pdbx_seq_one_letter_code
_entity_poly.pdbx_strand_id
1 'polypeptide(L)'
;MHNAGMLERVFERNEWQFFSVLPRAAPGLALAWWLALLLRGGLPAAFAIAMGVLVGAVERGDPLAGPLTLVGAIFILLQVLSPIHQAVSANLGDRTAAWLYDRLTEACVRPPG
;
A
#
# COMPACT_ATOMS: atom_id res chain seq x y z
N MET A 1 -16.99 15.80 30.16
CA MET A 1 -17.39 14.55 29.46
C MET A 1 -17.76 14.85 27.99
N HIS A 2 -16.85 15.43 27.20
CA HIS A 2 -17.15 15.97 25.84
C HIS A 2 -16.32 15.31 24.71
N ASN A 3 -15.47 14.32 25.01
CA ASN A 3 -14.50 13.77 24.05
C ASN A 3 -14.86 12.38 23.49
N ALA A 4 -15.90 11.71 24.00
CA ALA A 4 -16.28 10.37 23.53
C ALA A 4 -16.98 10.41 22.16
N GLY A 5 -17.91 11.35 21.95
CA GLY A 5 -18.71 11.44 20.71
C GLY A 5 -17.98 12.03 19.48
N MET A 6 -16.78 12.59 19.64
CA MET A 6 -15.91 12.93 18.51
C MET A 6 -15.07 11.74 18.06
N LEU A 7 -14.66 10.86 18.98
CA LEU A 7 -13.94 9.63 18.66
C LEU A 7 -14.86 8.61 17.99
N GLU A 8 -16.11 8.47 18.44
CA GLU A 8 -17.12 7.61 17.81
C GLU A 8 -17.39 8.00 16.34
N ARG A 9 -17.50 9.31 16.04
CA ARG A 9 -17.74 9.80 14.67
C ARG A 9 -16.56 9.60 13.72
N VAL A 10 -15.35 9.37 14.24
CA VAL A 10 -14.18 9.01 13.42
C VAL A 10 -14.19 7.50 13.08
N PHE A 11 -14.74 6.65 13.96
CA PHE A 11 -14.90 5.21 13.74
C PHE A 11 -16.17 4.86 12.94
N GLU A 12 -17.19 5.71 12.94
CA GLU A 12 -18.42 5.60 12.12
C GLU A 12 -18.21 6.01 10.65
N ARG A 13 -16.97 6.29 10.26
CA ARG A 13 -16.63 6.66 8.89
C ARG A 13 -16.61 5.38 8.05
N ASN A 14 -17.57 5.26 7.13
CA ASN A 14 -17.80 4.18 6.13
C ASN A 14 -16.52 3.60 5.48
N GLU A 15 -15.41 4.32 5.53
CA GLU A 15 -14.09 3.91 5.07
C GLU A 15 -13.49 2.78 5.91
N TRP A 16 -13.70 2.73 7.23
CA TRP A 16 -13.22 1.62 8.06
C TRP A 16 -13.97 0.33 7.81
N GLN A 17 -15.28 0.42 7.52
CA GLN A 17 -16.04 -0.75 7.07
C GLN A 17 -15.58 -1.20 5.68
N PHE A 18 -15.32 -0.29 4.73
CA PHE A 18 -14.74 -0.63 3.42
C PHE A 18 -13.37 -1.31 3.52
N PHE A 19 -12.51 -0.85 4.45
CA PHE A 19 -11.23 -1.50 4.81
C PHE A 19 -11.40 -2.88 5.47
N SER A 20 -12.55 -3.13 6.13
CA SER A 20 -12.86 -4.40 6.80
C SER A 20 -13.59 -5.43 5.92
N VAL A 21 -14.16 -5.04 4.78
CA VAL A 21 -14.84 -5.98 3.84
C VAL A 21 -13.93 -6.46 2.71
N LEU A 22 -12.90 -5.70 2.34
CA LEU A 22 -11.82 -6.12 1.42
C LEU A 22 -11.08 -7.44 1.79
N PRO A 23 -10.85 -7.81 3.08
CA PRO A 23 -10.19 -9.06 3.44
C PRO A 23 -11.03 -10.31 3.19
N ARG A 24 -12.35 -10.19 2.95
CA ARG A 24 -13.24 -11.36 2.85
C ARG A 24 -13.25 -12.01 1.46
N ALA A 25 -12.72 -11.32 0.44
CA ALA A 25 -12.66 -11.80 -0.95
C ALA A 25 -11.23 -12.09 -1.44
N ALA A 26 -10.20 -11.46 -0.88
CA ALA A 26 -8.80 -11.65 -1.31
C ALA A 26 -7.80 -11.41 -0.15
N PRO A 27 -7.62 -12.37 0.77
CA PRO A 27 -6.70 -12.22 1.91
C PRO A 27 -5.25 -11.90 1.49
N GLY A 28 -4.83 -12.35 0.30
CA GLY A 28 -3.52 -12.03 -0.26
C GLY A 28 -3.33 -10.56 -0.67
N LEU A 29 -4.39 -9.88 -1.11
CA LEU A 29 -4.31 -8.47 -1.53
C LEU A 29 -4.25 -7.52 -0.32
N ALA A 30 -4.96 -7.84 0.76
CA ALA A 30 -4.87 -7.09 2.01
C ALA A 30 -3.49 -7.26 2.68
N LEU A 31 -2.93 -8.48 2.66
CA LEU A 31 -1.57 -8.74 3.11
C LEU A 31 -0.54 -8.00 2.25
N ALA A 32 -0.67 -8.04 0.93
CA ALA A 32 0.19 -7.29 0.02
C ALA A 32 0.11 -5.77 0.25
N TRP A 33 -1.06 -5.24 0.59
CA TRP A 33 -1.24 -3.83 0.91
C TRP A 33 -0.57 -3.44 2.23
N TRP A 34 -0.76 -4.22 3.31
CA TRP A 34 -0.05 -4.00 4.58
C TRP A 34 1.46 -4.16 4.43
N LEU A 35 1.91 -5.16 3.67
CA LEU A 35 3.32 -5.36 3.37
C LEU A 35 3.88 -4.19 2.57
N ALA A 36 3.13 -3.68 1.58
CA ALA A 36 3.52 -2.52 0.79
C ALA A 36 3.59 -1.24 1.65
N LEU A 37 2.67 -1.06 2.60
CA LEU A 37 2.67 0.08 3.52
C LEU A 37 3.86 0.02 4.48
N LEU A 38 4.14 -1.15 5.06
CA LEU A 38 5.31 -1.40 5.90
C LEU A 38 6.62 -1.22 5.12
N LEU A 39 6.70 -1.76 3.90
CA LEU A 39 7.84 -1.52 3.01
C LEU A 39 8.01 -0.03 2.72
N ARG A 40 6.93 0.69 2.40
CA ARG A 40 7.00 2.11 2.04
C ARG A 40 7.45 2.99 3.20
N GLY A 41 7.12 2.62 4.44
CA GLY A 41 7.60 3.31 5.65
C GLY A 41 9.03 2.92 6.04
N GLY A 42 9.40 1.65 5.92
CA GLY A 42 10.70 1.13 6.36
C GLY A 42 11.84 1.33 5.37
N LEU A 43 11.57 1.27 4.05
CA LEU A 43 12.61 1.38 3.03
C LEU A 43 13.36 2.72 3.05
N PRO A 44 12.72 3.90 3.24
CA PRO A 44 13.46 5.16 3.33
C PRO A 44 14.46 5.19 4.48
N ALA A 45 14.08 4.62 5.64
CA ALA A 45 14.97 4.50 6.79
C ALA A 45 16.13 3.52 6.51
N ALA A 46 15.82 2.37 5.88
CA ALA A 46 16.84 1.41 5.47
C ALA A 46 17.82 2.00 4.44
N PHE A 47 17.32 2.81 3.49
CA PHE A 47 18.15 3.50 2.51
C PHE A 47 19.10 4.51 3.17
N ALA A 48 18.61 5.28 4.15
CA ALA A 48 19.45 6.21 4.90
C ALA A 48 20.60 5.49 5.64
N ILE A 49 20.32 4.34 6.26
CA ILE A 49 21.35 3.51 6.92
C ILE A 49 22.36 2.99 5.89
N ALA A 50 21.89 2.45 4.75
CA ALA A 50 22.77 1.94 3.70
C ALA A 50 23.69 3.02 3.12
N MET A 51 23.16 4.24 2.94
CA MET A 51 23.97 5.39 2.54
C MET A 51 25.02 5.74 3.59
N GLY A 52 24.68 5.71 4.88
CA GLY A 52 25.66 5.91 5.95
C GLY A 52 26.78 4.85 5.94
N VAL A 53 26.44 3.59 5.69
CA VAL A 53 27.42 2.50 5.55
C VAL A 53 28.32 2.73 4.33
N LEU A 54 27.74 3.12 3.19
CA LEU A 54 28.49 3.44 1.97
C LEU A 54 29.45 4.62 2.19
N VAL A 55 28.97 5.71 2.78
CA VAL A 55 29.79 6.89 3.10
C VAL A 55 30.93 6.48 4.04
N GLY A 56 30.65 5.72 5.08
CA GLY A 56 31.69 5.24 6.00
C GLY A 56 32.72 4.33 5.33
N ALA A 57 32.33 3.51 4.34
CA ALA A 57 33.26 2.71 3.55
C ALA A 57 34.15 3.58 2.65
N VAL A 58 33.58 4.63 2.05
CA VAL A 58 34.35 5.62 1.25
C VAL A 58 35.37 6.34 2.12
N GLU A 59 34.98 6.80 3.31
CA GLU A 59 35.87 7.50 4.24
C GLU A 59 37.04 6.62 4.72
N ARG A 60 36.81 5.31 4.89
CA ARG A 60 37.84 4.35 5.32
C ARG A 60 38.68 3.78 4.18
N GLY A 61 38.33 4.06 2.92
CA GLY A 61 38.99 3.45 1.75
C GLY A 61 38.70 1.96 1.59
N ASP A 62 37.60 1.48 2.18
CA ASP A 62 37.18 0.08 2.13
C ASP A 62 36.58 -0.28 0.74
N PRO A 63 36.53 -1.58 0.38
CA PRO A 63 35.86 -2.02 -0.84
C PRO A 63 34.39 -1.60 -0.90
N LEU A 64 34.01 -0.87 -1.96
CA LEU A 64 32.66 -0.28 -2.12
C LEU A 64 31.62 -1.24 -2.70
N ALA A 65 32.03 -2.40 -3.22
CA ALA A 65 31.14 -3.33 -3.91
C ALA A 65 29.96 -3.78 -3.03
N GLY A 66 30.21 -4.11 -1.76
CA GLY A 66 29.16 -4.53 -0.83
C GLY A 66 28.15 -3.40 -0.53
N PRO A 67 28.60 -2.24 -0.03
CA PRO A 67 27.73 -1.11 0.25
C PRO A 67 26.96 -0.59 -0.98
N LEU A 68 27.59 -0.55 -2.16
CA LEU A 68 26.92 -0.17 -3.41
C LEU A 68 25.84 -1.17 -3.81
N THR A 69 26.09 -2.47 -3.66
CA THR A 69 25.10 -3.51 -3.94
C THR A 69 23.89 -3.36 -3.02
N LEU A 70 24.10 -3.07 -1.74
CA LEU A 70 23.04 -2.84 -0.76
C LEU A 70 22.18 -1.62 -1.13
N VAL A 71 22.81 -0.49 -1.41
CA VAL A 71 22.12 0.74 -1.83
C VAL A 71 21.33 0.50 -3.11
N GLY A 72 21.92 -0.15 -4.11
CA GLY A 72 21.26 -0.48 -5.37
C GLY A 72 20.06 -1.39 -5.19
N ALA A 73 20.15 -2.41 -4.35
CA ALA A 73 19.03 -3.31 -4.06
C ALA A 73 17.85 -2.57 -3.41
N ILE A 74 18.11 -1.74 -2.39
CA ILE A 74 17.06 -0.95 -1.73
C ILE A 74 16.44 0.05 -2.70
N PHE A 75 17.27 0.68 -3.55
CA PHE A 75 16.80 1.61 -4.58
C PHE A 75 15.86 0.93 -5.58
N ILE A 76 16.23 -0.25 -6.11
CA ILE A 76 15.37 -1.00 -7.03
C ILE A 76 14.03 -1.36 -6.35
N LEU A 77 14.08 -1.79 -5.08
CA LEU A 77 12.89 -2.14 -4.32
C LEU A 77 11.94 -0.93 -4.15
N LEU A 78 12.50 0.25 -3.87
CA LEU A 78 11.74 1.51 -3.81
C LEU A 78 11.08 1.84 -5.16
N GLN A 79 11.81 1.67 -6.26
CA GLN A 79 11.33 2.00 -7.60
C GLN A 79 10.22 1.06 -8.08
N VAL A 80 10.30 -0.24 -7.74
CA VAL A 80 9.32 -1.25 -8.16
C VAL A 80 8.03 -1.19 -7.33
N LEU A 81 8.10 -0.73 -6.08
CA LEU A 81 6.94 -0.67 -5.19
C LEU A 81 5.85 0.29 -5.71
N SER A 82 6.24 1.43 -6.30
CA SER A 82 5.31 2.41 -6.85
C SER A 82 4.43 1.86 -8.00
N PRO A 83 5.00 1.31 -9.09
CA PRO A 83 4.20 0.74 -10.17
C PRO A 83 3.38 -0.48 -9.72
N ILE A 84 3.88 -1.30 -8.78
CA ILE A 84 3.07 -2.41 -8.21
C ILE A 84 1.84 -1.85 -7.51
N HIS A 85 2.00 -0.84 -6.64
CA HIS A 85 0.87 -0.23 -5.94
C HIS A 85 -0.15 0.38 -6.91
N GLN A 86 0.33 1.04 -7.97
CA GLN A 86 -0.52 1.60 -9.01
C GLN A 86 -1.29 0.51 -9.75
N ALA A 87 -0.63 -0.57 -10.18
CA ALA A 87 -1.27 -1.69 -10.88
C ALA A 87 -2.34 -2.39 -10.02
N VAL A 88 -2.04 -2.62 -8.74
CA VAL A 88 -2.99 -3.20 -7.78
C VAL A 88 -4.20 -2.29 -7.61
N SER A 89 -3.97 -0.97 -7.45
CA SER A 89 -5.06 0.01 -7.27
C SER A 89 -5.95 0.11 -8.51
N ALA A 90 -5.35 0.09 -9.71
CA ALA A 90 -6.08 0.12 -10.98
C ALA A 90 -6.97 -1.11 -11.15
N ASN A 91 -6.42 -2.32 -10.96
CA ASN A 91 -7.17 -3.56 -11.11
C ASN A 91 -8.31 -3.70 -10.07
N LEU A 92 -8.12 -3.18 -8.85
CA LEU A 92 -9.20 -3.09 -7.86
C LEU A 92 -10.29 -2.11 -8.30
N GLY A 93 -9.90 -0.95 -8.84
CA GLY A 93 -10.82 0.04 -9.40
C GLY A 93 -11.68 -0.54 -10.51
N ASP A 94 -11.07 -1.22 -11.48
CA ASP A 94 -11.77 -1.79 -12.63
C ASP A 94 -12.81 -2.84 -12.22
N ARG A 95 -12.45 -3.74 -11.30
CA ARG A 95 -13.39 -4.75 -10.78
C ARG A 95 -14.55 -4.13 -10.00
N THR A 96 -14.26 -3.07 -9.23
CA THR A 96 -15.29 -2.34 -8.48
C THR A 96 -16.25 -1.62 -9.41
N ALA A 97 -15.73 -1.00 -10.48
CA ALA A 97 -16.53 -0.32 -11.49
C ALA A 97 -17.43 -1.28 -12.26
N ALA A 98 -16.93 -2.45 -12.64
CA ALA A 98 -17.71 -3.48 -13.32
C ALA A 98 -18.90 -3.94 -12.47
N TRP A 99 -18.66 -4.26 -11.20
CA TRP A 99 -19.73 -4.66 -10.27
C TRP A 99 -20.78 -3.57 -10.09
N LEU A 100 -20.37 -2.30 -9.99
CA LEU A 100 -21.30 -1.18 -9.86
C LEU A 100 -22.17 -1.03 -11.11
N TYR A 101 -21.58 -1.17 -12.31
CA TYR A 101 -22.32 -1.14 -13.56
C TYR A 101 -23.35 -2.25 -13.66
N ASP A 102 -22.96 -3.48 -13.28
CA ASP A 102 -23.89 -4.62 -13.29
C ASP A 102 -25.05 -4.36 -12.34
N ARG A 103 -24.78 -3.80 -11.15
CA ARG A 103 -25.82 -3.52 -10.16
C ARG A 103 -26.78 -2.42 -10.59
N LEU A 104 -26.27 -1.36 -11.22
CA LEU A 104 -27.09 -0.30 -11.80
C LEU A 104 -27.96 -0.85 -12.94
N THR A 105 -27.39 -1.69 -13.80
CA THR A 105 -28.12 -2.34 -14.90
C THR A 105 -29.23 -3.22 -14.36
N GLU A 106 -28.93 -4.04 -13.34
CA GLU A 106 -29.92 -4.90 -12.68
C GLU A 106 -31.06 -4.07 -12.07
N ALA A 107 -30.75 -2.96 -11.38
CA ALA A 107 -31.76 -2.08 -10.79
C ALA A 107 -32.64 -1.40 -11.85
N CYS A 108 -32.09 -1.07 -13.02
CA CYS A 108 -32.82 -0.47 -14.14
C CYS A 108 -33.70 -1.47 -14.90
N VAL A 109 -33.32 -2.75 -14.94
CA VAL A 109 -34.02 -3.80 -15.72
C VAL A 109 -35.00 -4.59 -14.86
N ARG A 110 -34.88 -4.53 -13.52
CA ARG A 110 -35.78 -5.24 -12.62
C ARG A 110 -37.19 -4.64 -12.69
N PRO A 111 -38.21 -5.43 -13.04
CA PRO A 111 -39.58 -4.92 -13.12
C PRO A 111 -40.06 -4.46 -11.73
N PRO A 112 -40.87 -3.40 -11.64
CA PRO A 112 -41.48 -2.98 -10.38
C PRO A 112 -42.58 -3.97 -9.98
N GLY A 113 -42.19 -5.03 -9.26
CA GLY A 113 -43.13 -6.04 -8.75
C GLY A 113 -43.42 -7.15 -9.75
#